data_AF-A0A820KRC9-F1
#
_entry.id   AF-A0A820KRC9-F1
#
_cell.length_a   1.000
_cell.length_b   1.000
_cell.length_c   1.000
_cell.angle_alpha   90.00
_cell.angle_beta   90.00
_cell.angle_gamma   90.00
#
_symmetry.space_group_name_H-M   'P 1'
#
loop_
_entity.id
_entity.type
_entity.pdbx_description
1 polymer ?
#
loop_
_entity_poly.entity_id
_entity_poly.type
_entity_poly.pdbx_seq_one_letter_code
_entity_poly.pdbx_strand_id
1 'polypeptide(L)'
;MFQALNVSCQLSSQTISNHLIQFYSSEYVSASVTPVQVLQSQTQAFVSQFISSITHDFLLSISTIRKTTQSNSLLAGQFTNYYLYTPSNNYIESYSQSYGNCNCVFSATCSQESRIYDSKGSKVLFIVPGMYIACYTIEALLQSNLQCFFNETCINQIQSYFTRYLSMNLTALDISLLVQFRMNSTIEELVDELMVEEWNSSTI
;
A
#
# COMPACT_ATOMS: atom_id res chain seq x y z
N MET A 1 0.38 5.59 7.70
CA MET A 1 1.34 4.92 6.78
C MET A 1 1.65 3.50 7.24
N PHE A 2 2.46 3.29 8.29
CA PHE A 2 2.91 1.95 8.72
C PHE A 2 1.77 0.94 8.93
N GLN A 3 0.68 1.33 9.60
CA GLN A 3 -0.48 0.46 9.78
C GLN A 3 -1.14 0.09 8.45
N ALA A 4 -1.26 1.04 7.53
CA ALA A 4 -1.85 0.80 6.21
C ALA A 4 -0.98 -0.15 5.38
N LEU A 5 0.34 0.05 5.40
CA LEU A 5 1.29 -0.86 4.75
C LEU A 5 1.20 -2.28 5.32
N ASN A 6 1.16 -2.42 6.65
CA ASN A 6 1.01 -3.71 7.31
C ASN A 6 -0.29 -4.41 6.90
N VAL A 7 -1.42 -3.68 6.93
CA VAL A 7 -2.72 -4.21 6.52
C VAL A 7 -2.72 -4.61 5.05
N SER A 8 -2.13 -3.80 4.15
CA SER A 8 -2.00 -4.17 2.73
C SER A 8 -1.19 -5.44 2.54
N CYS A 9 -0.06 -5.58 3.23
CA CYS A 9 0.75 -6.81 3.19
C CYS A 9 -0.03 -8.04 3.69
N GLN A 10 -0.75 -7.90 4.81
CA GLN A 10 -1.62 -8.94 5.36
C GLN A 10 -2.74 -9.33 4.39
N LEU A 11 -3.37 -8.33 3.74
CA LEU A 11 -4.42 -8.57 2.76
C LEU A 11 -3.89 -9.29 1.52
N SER A 12 -2.73 -8.89 0.99
CA SER A 12 -2.09 -9.61 -0.12
C SER A 12 -1.82 -11.07 0.25
N SER A 13 -1.18 -11.30 1.42
CA SER A 13 -0.87 -12.65 1.91
C SER A 13 -2.12 -13.51 2.10
N GLN A 14 -3.18 -12.94 2.69
CA GLN A 14 -4.45 -13.63 2.89
C GLN A 14 -5.15 -13.94 1.56
N THR A 15 -5.10 -13.00 0.61
CA THR A 15 -5.68 -13.19 -0.73
C THR A 15 -4.99 -14.36 -1.43
N ILE A 16 -3.65 -14.36 -1.48
CA ILE A 16 -2.86 -15.47 -2.04
C ILE A 16 -3.24 -16.79 -1.36
N SER A 17 -3.26 -16.82 -0.02
CA SER A 17 -3.58 -18.03 0.75
C SER A 17 -4.98 -18.58 0.45
N ASN A 18 -5.98 -17.70 0.38
CA ASN A 18 -7.37 -18.09 0.09
C ASN A 18 -7.51 -18.67 -1.33
N HIS A 19 -6.87 -18.05 -2.31
CA HIS A 19 -6.91 -18.53 -3.68
C HIS A 19 -6.08 -19.81 -3.88
N LEU A 20 -4.97 -19.99 -3.16
CA LEU A 20 -4.23 -21.26 -3.17
C LEU A 20 -5.08 -22.44 -2.68
N ILE A 21 -5.92 -22.24 -1.65
CA ILE A 21 -6.85 -23.29 -1.18
C ILE A 21 -7.79 -23.72 -2.32
N GLN A 22 -8.32 -22.76 -3.10
CA GLN A 22 -9.16 -23.07 -4.25
C GLN A 22 -8.36 -23.75 -5.37
N PHE A 23 -7.15 -23.27 -5.66
CA PHE A 23 -6.26 -23.84 -6.65
C PHE A 23 -5.94 -25.31 -6.36
N TYR A 24 -5.57 -25.64 -5.12
CA TYR A 24 -5.26 -27.01 -4.71
C TYR A 24 -6.49 -27.94 -4.65
N SER A 25 -7.70 -27.39 -4.67
CA SER A 25 -8.92 -28.20 -4.80
C SER A 25 -9.24 -28.62 -6.24
N SER A 26 -8.50 -28.09 -7.22
CA SER A 26 -8.67 -28.45 -8.63
C SER A 26 -7.73 -29.60 -9.02
N GLU A 27 -8.29 -30.61 -9.70
CA GLU A 27 -7.52 -31.75 -10.22
C GLU A 27 -7.43 -31.70 -11.74
N TYR A 28 -6.25 -32.03 -12.27
CA TYR A 28 -6.08 -32.21 -13.71
C TYR A 28 -6.67 -33.56 -14.14
N VAL A 29 -7.70 -33.52 -14.97
CA VAL A 29 -8.36 -34.72 -15.53
C VAL A 29 -8.30 -34.67 -17.05
N SER A 30 -7.76 -35.72 -17.67
CA SER A 30 -7.69 -35.87 -19.12
C SER A 30 -8.26 -37.22 -19.55
N ALA A 31 -9.05 -37.22 -20.64
CA ALA A 31 -9.65 -38.43 -21.20
C ALA A 31 -8.64 -39.28 -22.00
N SER A 32 -7.43 -38.78 -22.23
CA SER A 32 -6.40 -39.43 -23.04
C SER A 32 -5.01 -39.25 -22.44
N VAL A 33 -4.10 -40.17 -22.76
CA VAL A 33 -2.68 -40.03 -22.42
C VAL A 33 -2.16 -38.73 -23.02
N THR A 34 -1.72 -37.82 -22.16
CA THR A 34 -1.29 -36.47 -22.55
C THR A 34 0.23 -36.42 -22.66
N PRO A 35 0.80 -35.94 -23.78
CA PRO A 35 2.25 -35.76 -23.89
C PRO A 35 2.78 -34.80 -22.83
N VAL A 36 3.99 -35.06 -22.33
CA VAL A 36 4.62 -34.27 -21.26
C VAL A 36 4.71 -32.78 -21.62
N GLN A 37 5.02 -32.46 -22.87
CA GLN A 37 5.11 -31.06 -23.34
C GLN A 37 3.77 -30.35 -23.28
N VAL A 38 2.68 -31.05 -23.60
CA VAL A 38 1.31 -30.51 -23.53
C VAL A 38 0.92 -30.29 -22.08
N LEU A 39 1.21 -31.27 -21.21
CA LEU A 39 0.96 -31.15 -19.78
C LEU A 39 1.71 -29.94 -19.19
N GLN A 40 3.01 -29.79 -19.49
CA GLN A 40 3.82 -28.65 -19.02
C GLN A 40 3.25 -27.30 -19.49
N SER A 41 2.86 -27.20 -20.76
CA SER A 41 2.27 -25.97 -21.31
C SER A 41 0.92 -25.65 -20.65
N GLN A 42 0.08 -26.65 -20.40
CA GLN A 42 -1.20 -26.48 -19.72
C GLN A 42 -1.01 -26.07 -18.25
N THR A 43 -0.07 -26.69 -17.53
CA THR A 43 0.28 -26.29 -16.16
C THR A 43 0.76 -24.85 -16.10
N GLN A 44 1.66 -24.45 -17.00
CA GLN A 44 2.14 -23.06 -17.04
C GLN A 44 1.01 -22.08 -17.34
N ALA A 45 0.16 -22.37 -18.33
CA ALA A 45 -0.98 -21.53 -18.64
C ALA A 45 -1.96 -21.41 -17.45
N PHE A 46 -2.18 -22.52 -16.73
CA PHE A 46 -3.03 -22.53 -15.55
C PHE A 46 -2.45 -21.71 -14.40
N VAL A 47 -1.14 -21.82 -14.12
CA VAL A 47 -0.44 -20.99 -13.12
C VAL A 47 -0.49 -19.51 -13.50
N SER A 48 -0.24 -19.18 -14.77
CA SER A 48 -0.34 -17.78 -15.24
C SER A 48 -1.76 -17.23 -15.10
N GLN A 49 -2.78 -18.04 -15.43
CA GLN A 49 -4.18 -17.64 -15.27
C GLN A 49 -4.54 -17.45 -13.79
N PHE A 50 -4.03 -18.33 -12.91
CA PHE A 50 -4.20 -18.21 -11.47
C PHE A 50 -3.63 -16.88 -10.96
N ILE A 51 -2.35 -16.59 -11.23
CA ILE A 51 -1.69 -15.34 -10.81
C ILE A 51 -2.46 -14.13 -11.34
N SER A 52 -2.81 -14.12 -12.63
CA SER A 52 -3.56 -13.00 -13.23
C SER A 52 -4.94 -12.79 -12.57
N SER A 53 -5.66 -13.87 -12.27
CA SER A 53 -6.98 -13.78 -11.63
C SER A 53 -6.89 -13.21 -10.22
N ILE A 54 -5.96 -13.70 -9.40
CA ILE A 54 -5.82 -13.24 -8.02
C ILE A 54 -5.39 -11.78 -7.93
N THR A 55 -4.50 -11.35 -8.84
CA THR A 55 -4.08 -9.95 -8.94
C THR A 55 -5.26 -9.08 -9.33
N HIS A 56 -6.06 -9.50 -10.32
CA HIS A 56 -7.25 -8.76 -10.73
C HIS A 56 -8.25 -8.56 -9.58
N ASP A 57 -8.58 -9.63 -8.85
CA ASP A 57 -9.55 -9.59 -7.75
C ASP A 57 -9.07 -8.70 -6.60
N PHE A 58 -7.77 -8.74 -6.30
CA PHE A 58 -7.14 -7.88 -5.31
C PHE A 58 -7.22 -6.41 -5.72
N LEU A 59 -6.86 -6.08 -6.96
CA LEU A 59 -6.89 -4.71 -7.46
C LEU A 59 -8.30 -4.16 -7.60
N LEU A 60 -9.27 -5.00 -7.94
CA LEU A 60 -10.68 -4.63 -7.93
C LEU A 60 -11.13 -4.25 -6.51
N SER A 61 -10.68 -4.99 -5.50
CA SER A 61 -10.97 -4.69 -4.09
C SER A 61 -10.38 -3.34 -3.66
N ILE A 62 -9.10 -3.08 -3.99
CA ILE A 62 -8.46 -1.78 -3.72
C ILE A 62 -9.17 -0.64 -4.47
N SER A 63 -9.49 -0.82 -5.76
CA SER A 63 -10.21 0.17 -6.58
C SER A 63 -11.57 0.50 -5.98
N THR A 64 -12.28 -0.53 -5.50
CA THR A 64 -13.58 -0.37 -4.84
C THR A 64 -13.43 0.49 -3.59
N ILE A 65 -12.48 0.18 -2.70
CA ILE A 65 -12.22 0.95 -1.48
C ILE A 65 -11.91 2.42 -1.81
N ARG A 66 -11.04 2.68 -2.80
CA ARG A 66 -10.68 4.05 -3.22
C ARG A 66 -11.91 4.82 -3.68
N LYS A 67 -12.68 4.24 -4.61
CA LYS A 67 -13.87 4.85 -5.19
C LYS A 67 -14.96 5.08 -4.14
N THR A 68 -15.28 4.08 -3.31
CA THR A 68 -16.32 4.22 -2.28
C THR A 68 -15.93 5.25 -1.24
N THR A 69 -14.65 5.32 -0.86
CA THR A 69 -14.16 6.31 0.12
C THR A 69 -14.34 7.74 -0.40
N GLN A 70 -13.95 8.00 -1.65
CA GLN A 70 -14.11 9.31 -2.27
C GLN A 70 -15.59 9.65 -2.53
N SER A 71 -16.36 8.73 -3.13
CA SER A 71 -17.76 8.98 -3.49
C SER A 71 -18.66 9.23 -2.27
N ASN A 72 -18.35 8.61 -1.13
CA ASN A 72 -19.07 8.87 0.12
C ASN A 72 -18.49 10.04 0.92
N SER A 73 -17.42 10.68 0.45
CA SER A 73 -16.74 11.79 1.16
C SER A 73 -16.44 11.45 2.62
N LEU A 74 -15.99 10.21 2.89
CA LEU A 74 -15.79 9.73 4.26
C LEU A 74 -14.78 10.61 4.99
N LEU A 75 -15.06 11.01 6.22
CA LEU A 75 -14.09 11.78 6.99
C LEU A 75 -12.89 10.91 7.37
N ALA A 76 -11.68 11.30 6.99
CA ALA A 76 -10.48 10.59 7.40
C ALA A 76 -10.30 10.77 8.91
N GLY A 77 -10.03 9.68 9.64
CA GLY A 77 -9.89 9.73 11.10
C GLY A 77 -8.74 10.62 11.61
N GLN A 78 -7.78 10.94 10.73
CA GLN A 78 -6.67 11.87 11.00
C GLN A 78 -6.93 13.28 10.44
N PHE A 79 -8.15 13.59 9.99
CA PHE A 79 -8.55 14.88 9.41
C PHE A 79 -7.68 15.34 8.24
N THR A 80 -7.16 14.37 7.48
CA THR A 80 -6.27 14.60 6.33
C THR A 80 -7.00 15.02 5.06
N ASN A 81 -8.32 14.81 4.98
CA ASN A 81 -9.17 15.31 3.89
C ASN A 81 -10.01 16.53 4.28
N TYR A 82 -10.48 16.62 5.52
CA TYR A 82 -11.19 17.77 6.06
C TYR A 82 -10.73 18.05 7.49
N TYR A 83 -10.55 19.32 7.85
CA TYR A 83 -10.48 19.72 9.26
C TYR A 83 -11.84 20.22 9.72
N LEU A 84 -12.15 19.93 10.98
CA LEU A 84 -13.37 20.37 11.63
C LEU A 84 -13.07 21.60 12.50
N TYR A 85 -13.86 22.64 12.33
CA TYR A 85 -13.79 23.86 13.12
C TYR A 85 -15.12 24.07 13.84
N THR A 86 -15.05 24.33 15.14
CA THR A 86 -16.22 24.59 15.96
C THR A 86 -16.23 26.06 16.40
N PRO A 87 -16.85 26.96 15.63
CA PRO A 87 -17.05 28.34 16.09
C PRO A 87 -17.90 28.36 17.36
N SER A 88 -17.85 29.49 18.10
CA SER A 88 -18.57 29.74 19.36
C SER A 88 -20.10 29.59 19.30
N ASN A 89 -20.67 29.35 18.11
CA ASN A 89 -22.09 29.40 17.83
C ASN A 89 -22.74 28.00 17.71
N ASN A 90 -22.19 26.97 18.35
CA ASN A 90 -22.74 25.60 18.44
C ASN A 90 -22.96 24.87 17.10
N TYR A 91 -22.18 25.18 16.06
CA TYR A 91 -22.18 24.42 14.82
C TYR A 91 -20.76 23.97 14.46
N ILE A 92 -20.65 22.96 13.59
CA ILE A 92 -19.37 22.42 13.11
C ILE A 92 -19.23 22.79 11.64
N GLU A 93 -18.15 23.46 11.29
CA GLU A 93 -17.74 23.72 9.92
C GLU A 93 -16.69 22.69 9.49
N SER A 94 -16.85 22.13 8.29
CA SER A 94 -15.86 21.25 7.68
C SER A 94 -15.18 21.96 6.52
N TYR A 95 -13.86 22.05 6.58
CA TYR A 95 -13.06 22.68 5.53
C TYR A 95 -12.17 21.65 4.88
N SER A 96 -12.24 21.56 3.55
CA SER A 96 -11.42 20.62 2.79
C SER A 96 -9.95 20.99 2.86
N GLN A 97 -9.11 19.99 3.11
CA GLN A 97 -7.66 20.13 3.11
C GLN A 97 -7.14 20.33 1.68
N SER A 98 -6.03 21.07 1.58
CA SER A 98 -5.32 21.24 0.32
C SER A 98 -3.86 20.84 0.48
N TYR A 99 -3.36 20.08 -0.48
CA TYR A 99 -1.96 19.69 -0.59
C TYR A 99 -1.39 20.36 -1.84
N GLY A 100 -0.62 21.43 -1.64
CA GLY A 100 -0.22 22.34 -2.72
C GLY A 100 -1.44 22.93 -3.44
N ASN A 101 -1.52 22.70 -4.74
CA ASN A 101 -2.56 23.24 -5.63
C ASN A 101 -3.80 22.33 -5.72
N CYS A 102 -3.80 21.22 -4.97
CA CYS A 102 -4.79 20.16 -5.06
C CYS A 102 -5.67 20.15 -3.81
N ASN A 103 -6.99 20.15 -3.98
CA ASN A 103 -7.95 20.16 -2.89
C ASN A 103 -8.74 18.85 -2.78
N CYS A 104 -8.88 18.34 -1.56
CA CYS A 104 -9.48 17.04 -1.27
C CYS A 104 -10.96 16.91 -1.62
N VAL A 105 -11.67 18.02 -1.85
CA VAL A 105 -13.06 18.00 -2.34
C VAL A 105 -13.14 17.63 -3.82
N PHE A 106 -12.10 17.97 -4.60
CA PHE A 106 -12.07 17.74 -6.04
C PHE A 106 -11.29 16.48 -6.42
N SER A 107 -10.26 16.13 -5.66
CA SER A 107 -9.49 14.91 -5.90
C SER A 107 -9.08 14.22 -4.61
N ALA A 108 -9.35 12.92 -4.52
CA ALA A 108 -8.85 12.07 -3.45
C ALA A 108 -7.32 11.89 -3.52
N THR A 109 -6.72 12.02 -4.70
CA THR A 109 -5.30 11.74 -4.94
C THR A 109 -4.39 12.89 -4.51
N CYS A 110 -4.92 14.01 -4.01
CA CYS A 110 -4.07 15.11 -3.56
C CYS A 110 -3.14 14.65 -2.45
N SER A 111 -1.85 14.90 -2.65
CA SER A 111 -0.81 14.48 -1.73
C SER A 111 0.34 15.48 -1.69
N GLN A 112 1.18 15.34 -0.67
CA GLN A 112 2.47 16.00 -0.58
C GLN A 112 3.43 15.12 0.22
N GLU A 113 4.73 15.39 0.10
CA GLU A 113 5.74 14.72 0.91
C GLU A 113 5.44 14.87 2.41
N SER A 114 5.65 13.79 3.15
CA SER A 114 5.48 13.77 4.60
C SER A 114 6.58 14.60 5.26
N ARG A 115 6.17 15.49 6.16
CA ARG A 115 7.05 16.42 6.86
C ARG A 115 6.86 16.32 8.36
N ILE A 116 7.96 16.30 9.09
CA ILE A 116 8.00 16.46 10.53
C ILE A 116 8.24 17.94 10.81
N TYR A 117 7.36 18.53 11.60
CA TYR A 117 7.43 19.93 11.99
C TYR A 117 7.93 20.08 13.42
N ASP A 118 8.38 21.28 13.77
CA ASP A 118 8.63 21.65 15.15
C ASP A 118 7.34 21.64 15.97
N SER A 119 7.46 21.73 17.29
CA SER A 119 6.30 21.73 18.20
C SER A 119 5.27 22.83 17.92
N LYS A 120 5.65 23.90 17.20
CA LYS A 120 4.77 25.00 16.81
C LYS A 120 4.17 24.85 15.41
N GLY A 121 4.57 23.83 14.65
CA GLY A 121 4.08 23.55 13.30
C GLY A 121 4.61 24.51 12.22
N SER A 122 5.56 25.40 12.54
CA SER A 122 5.96 26.49 11.65
C SER A 122 7.24 26.19 10.86
N LYS A 123 8.08 25.28 11.36
CA LYS A 123 9.35 24.90 10.72
C LYS A 123 9.36 23.43 10.36
N VAL A 124 9.68 23.12 9.11
CA VAL A 124 9.98 21.75 8.67
C VAL A 124 11.34 21.34 9.25
N LEU A 125 11.33 20.28 10.06
CA LEU A 125 12.53 19.68 10.66
C LEU A 125 13.10 18.57 9.80
N PHE A 126 12.22 17.78 9.18
CA PHE A 126 12.62 16.66 8.33
C PHE A 126 11.54 16.37 7.29
N ILE A 127 11.95 16.07 6.06
CA ILE A 127 11.08 15.54 5.01
C ILE A 127 11.39 14.05 4.93
N VAL A 128 10.38 13.19 5.11
CA VAL A 128 10.58 11.75 5.12
C VAL A 128 10.66 11.25 3.67
N PRO A 129 11.83 10.82 3.16
CA PRO A 129 11.99 10.42 1.77
C PRO A 129 11.06 9.28 1.42
N GLY A 130 10.35 9.43 0.31
CA GLY A 130 9.44 8.40 -0.19
C GLY A 130 8.09 8.31 0.52
N MET A 131 7.86 9.03 1.62
CA MET A 131 6.57 8.99 2.30
C MET A 131 5.71 10.20 1.95
N TYR A 132 4.42 9.96 1.74
CA TYR A 132 3.43 10.97 1.41
C TYR A 132 2.31 11.02 2.46
N ILE A 133 1.76 12.21 2.65
CA ILE A 133 0.46 12.46 3.26
C ILE A 133 -0.49 12.83 2.13
N ALA A 134 -1.74 12.38 2.22
CA ALA A 134 -2.76 12.62 1.21
C ALA A 134 -4.14 12.75 1.87
N CYS A 135 -5.16 13.09 1.08
CA CYS A 135 -6.54 13.19 1.56
C CYS A 135 -6.97 11.94 2.33
N TYR A 136 -6.71 10.77 1.74
CA TYR A 136 -7.04 9.48 2.32
C TYR A 136 -5.79 8.64 2.56
N THR A 137 -5.82 7.79 3.59
CA THR A 137 -4.68 6.94 3.95
C THR A 137 -4.30 5.98 2.83
N ILE A 138 -5.26 5.47 2.05
CA ILE A 138 -4.97 4.59 0.90
C ILE A 138 -4.20 5.35 -0.20
N GLU A 139 -4.58 6.59 -0.50
CA GLU A 139 -3.90 7.42 -1.49
C GLU A 139 -2.50 7.81 -1.01
N ALA A 140 -2.36 8.12 0.27
CA ALA A 140 -1.06 8.38 0.88
C ALA A 140 -0.15 7.16 0.73
N LEU A 141 -0.67 5.97 1.04
CA LEU A 141 0.06 4.71 0.94
C LEU A 141 0.51 4.45 -0.50
N LEU A 142 -0.43 4.38 -1.45
CA LEU A 142 -0.16 4.02 -2.83
C LEU A 142 0.86 4.96 -3.51
N GLN A 143 0.82 6.25 -3.19
CA GLN A 143 1.75 7.25 -3.74
C GLN A 143 3.11 7.28 -3.03
N SER A 144 3.24 6.63 -1.87
CA SER A 144 4.51 6.49 -1.16
C SER A 144 5.35 5.37 -1.76
N ASN A 145 6.63 5.32 -1.40
CA ASN A 145 7.56 4.22 -1.66
C ASN A 145 8.32 3.87 -0.38
N LEU A 146 9.14 2.82 -0.45
CA LEU A 146 9.87 2.28 0.70
C LEU A 146 11.29 2.88 0.86
N GLN A 147 11.63 3.98 0.18
CA GLN A 147 12.99 4.54 0.18
C GLN A 147 13.56 4.75 1.59
N CYS A 148 12.77 5.30 2.53
CA CYS A 148 13.24 5.47 3.91
C CYS A 148 13.48 4.15 4.65
N PHE A 149 12.74 3.08 4.31
CA PHE A 149 12.86 1.77 4.96
C PHE A 149 14.18 1.07 4.63
N PHE A 150 14.80 1.37 3.49
CA PHE A 150 16.13 0.86 3.12
C PHE A 150 17.28 1.72 3.67
N ASN A 151 17.00 2.81 4.40
CA ASN A 151 18.00 3.77 4.84
C ASN A 151 18.02 3.89 6.37
N GLU A 152 19.05 3.31 7.00
CA GLU A 152 19.23 3.33 8.45
C GLU A 152 19.27 4.75 9.03
N THR A 153 19.88 5.71 8.33
CA THR A 153 19.91 7.12 8.77
C THR A 153 18.50 7.71 8.77
N CYS A 154 17.68 7.39 7.76
CA CYS A 154 16.29 7.84 7.71
C CYS A 154 15.46 7.26 8.86
N ILE A 155 15.59 5.95 9.10
CA ILE A 155 14.91 5.28 10.21
C ILE A 155 15.32 5.88 11.56
N ASN A 156 16.62 6.08 11.78
CA ASN A 156 17.14 6.67 13.01
C ASN A 156 16.62 8.11 13.20
N GLN A 157 16.51 8.89 12.12
CA GLN A 157 15.91 10.22 12.18
C GLN A 157 14.42 10.16 12.55
N ILE A 158 13.62 9.29 11.94
CA ILE A 158 12.22 9.08 12.32
C ILE A 158 12.14 8.70 13.80
N GLN A 159 12.89 7.69 14.25
CA GLN A 159 12.90 7.24 15.64
C GLN A 159 13.21 8.38 16.61
N SER A 160 14.14 9.27 16.28
CA SER A 160 14.49 10.41 17.15
C SER A 160 13.32 11.35 17.48
N TYR A 161 12.30 11.41 16.61
CA TYR A 161 11.08 12.19 16.83
C TYR A 161 10.01 11.43 17.61
N PHE A 162 10.09 10.10 17.69
CA PHE A 162 9.11 9.23 18.37
C PHE A 162 9.62 8.58 19.67
N THR A 163 10.91 8.71 19.99
CA THR A 163 11.59 8.09 21.15
C THR A 163 10.98 8.43 22.51
N ARG A 164 10.18 9.50 22.64
CA ARG A 164 9.45 9.79 23.90
C ARG A 164 8.27 8.85 24.16
N TYR A 165 7.83 8.07 23.17
CA TYR A 165 6.59 7.31 23.26
C TYR A 165 6.75 5.81 23.00
N LEU A 166 7.75 5.37 22.22
CA LEU A 166 7.95 3.96 21.86
C LEU A 166 9.44 3.61 21.68
N SER A 167 9.92 2.57 22.37
CA SER A 167 11.16 1.89 21.99
C SER A 167 10.86 0.93 20.84
N MET A 168 11.03 1.39 19.60
CA MET A 168 10.88 0.54 18.43
C MET A 168 12.25 0.05 17.99
N ASN A 169 12.45 -1.26 17.96
CA ASN A 169 13.63 -1.84 17.30
C ASN A 169 13.32 -1.91 15.79
N LEU A 170 13.64 -0.83 15.07
CA LEU A 170 13.49 -0.78 13.61
C LEU A 170 14.86 -0.99 12.97
N THR A 171 14.96 -2.03 12.16
CA THR A 171 16.12 -2.28 11.31
C THR A 171 15.77 -1.87 9.88
N ALA A 172 16.75 -1.32 9.16
CA ALA A 172 16.59 -1.07 7.74
C ALA A 172 16.38 -2.38 6.98
N LEU A 173 15.58 -2.32 5.92
CA LEU A 173 15.39 -3.41 4.98
C LEU A 173 16.67 -3.63 4.18
N ASP A 174 16.90 -4.88 3.76
CA ASP A 174 18.05 -5.26 2.97
C ASP A 174 17.74 -5.09 1.48
N ILE A 175 18.46 -4.16 0.84
CA ILE A 175 18.33 -3.88 -0.59
C ILE A 175 18.72 -5.08 -1.46
N SER A 176 19.57 -5.98 -0.96
CA SER A 176 20.02 -7.16 -1.71
C SER A 176 18.93 -8.23 -1.88
N LEU A 177 17.83 -8.11 -1.13
CA LEU A 177 16.66 -8.99 -1.24
C LEU A 177 15.66 -8.53 -2.31
N LEU A 178 15.83 -7.34 -2.88
CA LEU A 178 14.99 -6.86 -3.98
C LEU A 178 15.31 -7.65 -5.25
N VAL A 179 14.29 -8.23 -5.87
CA VAL A 179 14.41 -8.99 -7.13
C VAL A 179 13.64 -8.28 -8.23
N GLN A 180 12.39 -7.93 -7.97
CA GLN A 180 11.47 -7.33 -8.94
C GLN A 180 11.40 -5.80 -8.80
N PHE A 181 11.29 -5.29 -7.57
CA PHE A 181 11.03 -3.87 -7.34
C PHE A 181 12.30 -3.06 -7.09
N ARG A 182 12.20 -1.74 -7.24
CA ARG A 182 13.27 -0.81 -6.90
C ARG A 182 12.94 -0.12 -5.58
N MET A 183 13.94 0.43 -4.89
CA MET A 183 13.73 1.19 -3.65
C MET A 183 12.76 2.37 -3.81
N ASN A 184 12.70 2.97 -5.00
CA ASN A 184 11.82 4.09 -5.31
C ASN A 184 10.51 3.66 -5.99
N SER A 185 10.26 2.36 -6.16
CA SER A 185 8.99 1.87 -6.65
C SER A 185 7.86 2.25 -5.69
N THR A 186 6.76 2.77 -6.23
CA THR A 186 5.63 3.17 -5.40
C THR A 186 4.96 1.94 -4.80
N ILE A 187 4.27 2.13 -3.69
CA ILE A 187 3.51 1.03 -3.08
C ILE A 187 2.35 0.63 -4.00
N GLU A 188 1.86 1.53 -4.87
CA GLU A 188 0.95 1.15 -5.97
C GLU A 188 1.58 0.11 -6.90
N GLU A 189 2.81 0.32 -7.37
CA GLU A 189 3.53 -0.65 -8.21
C GLU A 189 3.74 -1.99 -7.48
N LEU A 190 3.98 -1.97 -6.16
CA LEU A 190 4.06 -3.19 -5.37
C LEU A 190 2.68 -3.87 -5.27
N VAL A 191 1.62 -3.12 -4.97
CA VAL A 191 0.24 -3.62 -4.82
C VAL A 191 -0.29 -4.21 -6.13
N ASP A 192 0.06 -3.61 -7.27
CA ASP A 192 -0.26 -4.09 -8.62
C ASP A 192 0.28 -5.50 -8.89
N GLU A 193 1.29 -5.92 -8.13
CA GLU A 193 1.97 -7.21 -8.22
C GLU A 193 1.84 -8.01 -6.91
N LEU A 194 0.75 -7.77 -6.15
CA LEU A 194 0.44 -8.42 -4.86
C LEU A 194 1.53 -8.28 -3.79
N MET A 195 2.45 -7.34 -3.97
CA MET A 195 3.64 -7.13 -3.12
C MET A 195 4.57 -8.35 -3.08
N VAL A 196 4.57 -9.17 -4.14
CA VAL A 196 5.40 -10.38 -4.27
C VAL A 196 6.66 -10.05 -5.08
N GLU A 197 7.85 -10.34 -4.54
CA GLU A 197 9.13 -10.15 -5.23
C GLU A 197 9.41 -11.25 -6.26
N GLU A 198 8.99 -12.49 -5.98
CA GLU A 198 9.21 -13.63 -6.87
C GLU A 198 8.18 -14.74 -6.61
N TRP A 199 7.66 -15.33 -7.69
CA TRP A 199 6.86 -16.55 -7.64
C TRP A 199 7.76 -17.77 -7.83
N ASN A 200 7.98 -18.56 -6.78
CA ASN A 200 8.79 -19.78 -6.89
C ASN A 200 7.99 -20.92 -7.54
N SER A 201 8.18 -21.09 -8.85
CA SER A 201 7.59 -22.18 -9.64
C SER A 201 8.26 -23.54 -9.43
N SER A 202 9.39 -23.60 -8.72
CA SER A 202 10.16 -24.84 -8.48
C SER A 202 9.52 -25.79 -7.46
N THR A 203 8.46 -25.33 -6.79
CA THR A 203 7.74 -26.03 -5.72
C THR A 203 6.24 -26.22 -6.02
N ILE A 204 5.81 -25.88 -7.24
CA ILE A 204 4.44 -26.11 -7.73
C ILE A 204 4.44 -27.31 -8.69
#